data_AF-A0A3R6KC29-F1
#
_entry.id   AF-A0A3R6KC29-F1
#
_cell.length_a   1.000
_cell.length_b   1.000
_cell.length_c   1.000
_cell.angle_alpha   90.00
_cell.angle_beta   90.00
_cell.angle_gamma   90.00
#
_symmetry.space_group_name_H-M   'P 1'
#
loop_
_entity.id
_entity.type
_entity.pdbx_description
1 polymer ?
#
loop_
_entity_poly.entity_id
_entity_poly.type
_entity_poly.pdbx_seq_one_letter_code
_entity_poly.pdbx_strand_id
1 'polypeptide(L)' 'MANFVFKETKQKSMKIAGIIDTDSMIVEVDGEEKKLVTLLSVFNGSDVEINVKVKEESELDEPTESNEE' A
#
# COMPACT_ATOMS: atom_id res chain seq x y z
N MET A 1 25.52 11.04 -23.72
CA MET A 1 25.00 10.01 -22.79
C MET A 1 24.50 8.84 -23.60
N ALA A 2 24.91 7.62 -23.29
CA ALA A 2 24.35 6.44 -23.97
C ALA A 2 22.91 6.24 -23.48
N ASN A 3 21.93 6.33 -24.39
CA ASN A 3 20.50 6.12 -24.12
C ASN A 3 20.10 4.64 -24.14
N PHE A 4 21.06 3.74 -23.98
CA PHE A 4 20.82 2.31 -23.96
C PHE A 4 21.20 1.76 -22.59
N VAL A 5 20.19 1.28 -21.87
CA VAL A 5 20.33 0.58 -20.59
C VAL A 5 19.77 -0.82 -20.77
N PHE A 6 20.64 -1.81 -20.69
CA PHE A 6 20.25 -3.23 -20.63
C PHE A 6 20.48 -3.73 -19.20
N LYS A 7 19.39 -4.03 -18.50
CA LYS A 7 19.41 -4.49 -17.10
C LYS A 7 18.37 -5.57 -16.89
N GLU A 8 18.75 -6.64 -16.19
CA GLU A 8 17.82 -7.61 -15.65
C GLU A 8 17.33 -7.15 -14.26
N THR A 9 16.03 -7.21 -14.03
CA THR A 9 15.41 -6.85 -12.74
C THR A 9 14.56 -8.01 -12.25
N LYS A 10 14.78 -8.40 -10.99
CA LYS A 10 13.98 -9.39 -10.28
C LYS A 10 13.30 -8.71 -9.10
N GLN A 11 11.98 -8.66 -9.12
CA GLN A 11 11.18 -7.99 -8.09
C GLN A 11 10.24 -9.00 -7.43
N LYS A 12 10.14 -8.92 -6.10
CA LYS A 12 9.12 -9.59 -5.30
C LYS A 12 8.38 -8.49 -4.56
N SER A 13 7.07 -8.37 -4.74
CA SER A 13 6.25 -7.30 -4.14
C SER A 13 5.01 -7.86 -3.46
N MET A 14 4.61 -7.23 -2.36
CA MET A 14 3.38 -7.52 -1.64
C MET A 14 2.63 -6.21 -1.41
N LYS A 15 1.33 -6.18 -1.71
CA LYS A 15 0.44 -5.07 -1.41
C LYS A 15 -0.56 -5.54 -0.36
N ILE A 16 -0.64 -4.81 0.75
CA ILE A 16 -1.58 -5.06 1.83
C ILE A 16 -2.42 -3.79 1.97
N ALA A 17 -3.75 -3.94 1.91
CA ALA A 17 -4.69 -2.84 2.12
C ALA A 17 -5.57 -3.23 3.32
N GLY A 18 -5.51 -2.42 4.37
CA GLY A 18 -6.14 -2.75 5.65
C GLY A 18 -5.74 -1.75 6.73
N ILE A 19 -6.29 -1.95 7.92
CA ILE A 19 -5.98 -1.13 9.10
C ILE A 19 -4.82 -1.78 9.84
N ILE A 20 -3.74 -1.03 10.04
CA ILE A 20 -2.58 -1.51 10.78
C ILE A 20 -2.73 -1.24 12.28
N ASP A 21 -2.45 -2.26 13.09
CA ASP A 21 -2.20 -2.16 14.52
C ASP A 21 -0.71 -2.45 14.77
N THR A 22 0.04 -1.41 15.10
CA THR A 22 1.48 -1.50 15.34
C THR A 22 1.84 -2.07 16.71
N ASP A 23 0.92 -2.07 17.67
CA ASP A 23 1.16 -2.61 19.02
C ASP A 23 1.11 -4.14 18.99
N SER A 24 0.13 -4.70 18.28
CA SER A 24 0.00 -6.15 18.10
C SER A 24 0.74 -6.70 16.86
N MET A 25 1.26 -5.81 16.00
CA MET A 25 1.88 -6.13 14.71
C MET A 25 0.92 -6.91 13.78
N ILE A 26 -0.31 -6.42 13.69
CA ILE A 26 -1.39 -7.01 12.89
C ILE A 26 -1.85 -5.99 11.84
N VAL A 27 -2.38 -6.52 10.75
CA VAL A 27 -3.17 -5.75 9.78
C VAL A 27 -4.52 -6.44 9.63
N GLU A 28 -5.59 -5.69 9.83
CA GLU A 28 -6.96 -6.15 9.56
C GLU A 28 -7.26 -5.94 8.07
N VAL A 29 -7.55 -7.03 7.38
CA VAL A 29 -7.89 -7.04 5.96
C VAL A 29 -9.23 -7.73 5.82
N ASP A 30 -10.25 -7.01 5.34
CA ASP A 30 -11.61 -7.53 5.15
C ASP A 30 -12.22 -8.19 6.41
N GLY A 31 -11.95 -7.63 7.59
CA GLY A 31 -12.41 -8.17 8.87
C GLY A 31 -11.58 -9.35 9.41
N GLU A 32 -10.51 -9.74 8.72
CA GLU A 32 -9.57 -10.76 9.19
C GLU A 32 -8.26 -10.15 9.67
N GLU A 33 -7.87 -10.50 10.90
CA GLU A 33 -6.56 -10.15 11.45
C GLU A 33 -5.45 -11.01 10.84
N LYS A 34 -4.42 -10.36 10.28
CA LYS A 34 -3.22 -11.02 9.76
C LYS A 34 -1.97 -10.47 10.44
N LYS A 35 -1.10 -11.36 10.93
CA LYS A 35 0.19 -10.96 11.54
C LYS A 35 1.16 -10.42 10.49
N LEU A 36 1.56 -9.15 10.63
CA LEU A 36 2.52 -8.51 9.73
C LEU A 36 3.89 -9.20 9.76
N VAL A 37 4.33 -9.69 10.91
CA VAL A 37 5.59 -10.45 11.04
C VAL A 37 5.60 -11.67 10.12
N THR A 38 4.48 -12.40 10.04
CA THR A 38 4.34 -13.56 9.17
C THR A 38 4.35 -13.15 7.71
N LEU A 39 3.60 -12.11 7.34
CA LEU A 39 3.55 -11.62 5.96
C LEU A 39 4.91 -11.11 5.48
N LEU A 40 5.59 -10.30 6.29
CA LEU A 40 6.89 -9.72 5.97
C LEU A 40 8.04 -10.74 6.03
N SER A 41 7.85 -11.90 6.68
CA SER A 41 8.88 -12.95 6.78
C SER A 41 9.40 -13.42 5.41
N VAL A 42 8.57 -13.33 4.36
CA VAL A 42 8.96 -13.71 3.00
C VAL A 42 10.00 -12.79 2.36
N PHE A 43 10.26 -11.63 2.98
CA PHE A 43 11.27 -10.64 2.61
C PHE A 43 12.45 -10.59 3.58
N ASN A 44 12.46 -11.46 4.60
CA ASN A 44 13.50 -11.46 5.62
C ASN A 44 14.90 -11.62 4.99
N GLY A 45 15.86 -10.79 5.43
CA GLY A 45 17.22 -10.77 4.90
C GLY A 45 17.40 -10.11 3.53
N SER A 46 16.37 -9.46 3.00
CA SER A 46 16.45 -8.67 1.74
C SER A 46 16.46 -7.17 2.05
N ASP A 47 17.11 -6.38 1.19
CA ASP A 47 16.96 -4.92 1.21
C ASP A 47 15.55 -4.56 0.73
N VAL A 48 14.78 -3.88 1.58
CA VAL A 48 13.39 -3.51 1.31
C VAL A 48 13.18 -2.01 1.48
N GLU A 49 12.38 -1.42 0.58
CA GLU A 49 11.80 -0.09 0.75
C GLU A 49 10.33 -0.26 1.14
N ILE A 50 9.93 0.30 2.28
CA ILE A 50 8.54 0.27 2.76
C ILE A 50 7.93 1.65 2.55
N ASN A 51 6.91 1.73 1.70
CA ASN A 51 6.13 2.94 1.50
C ASN A 51 4.81 2.86 2.30
N VAL A 52 4.62 3.75 3.27
CA VAL A 52 3.39 3.83 4.08
C VAL A 52 2.59 5.05 3.63
N LYS A 53 1.32 4.85 3.29
CA LYS A 53 0.41 5.91 2.86
C LYS A 53 -0.96 5.72 3.50
N VAL A 54 -1.43 6.75 4.21
CA VAL A 54 -2.82 6.88 4.61
C VAL A 54 -3.54 7.66 3.51
N LYS A 55 -4.62 7.11 2.95
CA LYS A 55 -5.44 7.76 1.93
C LYS A 55 -6.90 7.64 2.36
N GLU A 56 -7.54 8.78 2.56
CA GLU A 56 -8.98 8.87 2.78
C GLU A 56 -9.61 9.31 1.45
N GLU A 57 -10.58 8.53 0.98
CA GLU A 57 -11.37 8.86 -0.20
C GLU A 57 -12.82 9.05 0.27
N SER A 58 -13.33 10.25 0.07
CA SER A 58 -14.74 10.58 0.28
C SER A 58 -15.42 10.67 -1.07
N GLU A 59 -16.54 9.95 -1.23
CA GLU A 59 -17.44 10.20 -2.36
C GLU A 59 -17.98 11.63 -2.23
N LEU A 60 -17.76 12.42 -3.27
CA LEU A 60 -18.37 13.74 -3.40
C LEU A 60 -19.57 13.57 -4.32
N ASP A 61 -20.68 14.20 -3.96
CA ASP A 61 -21.82 14.31 -4.87
C ASP A 61 -21.37 14.95 -6.19
N GLU A 62 -22.00 14.54 -7.29
CA GLU A 62 -21.77 15.17 -8.58
C GLU A 62 -21.96 16.69 -8.45
N PRO A 63 -20.96 17.51 -8.85
CA PRO A 63 -21.09 18.95 -8.77
C PRO A 63 -22.22 19.37 -9.71
N THR A 64 -23.32 19.83 -9.12
CA THR A 64 -24.42 20.44 -9.86
C THR A 64 -24.15 21.93 -10.00
N GLU A 65 -24.54 22.52 -11.13
CA GLU A 65 -24.50 23.99 -11.26
C GLU A 65 -25.38 24.59 -10.17
N SER A 66 -24.78 25.37 -9.27
CA SER A 66 -25.53 26.16 -8.30
C SER A 66 -26.45 27.10 -9.07
N ASN A 67 -27.74 26.80 -9.05
CA ASN A 67 -28.77 27.73 -9.47
C ASN A 67 -28.75 28.91 -8.49
N GLU A 68 -27.92 29.90 -8.76
CA GLU A 68 -28.10 31.24 -8.21
C GLU A 68 -29.40 31.80 -8.81
N GLU A 69 -30.31 32.19 -7.92
CA GLU A 69 -31.66 32.70 -8.22
C GLU A 69 -31.71 33.84 -9.24
#